data_AF-A0A0K0DPC8-F1
#
_entry.id   AF-A0A0K0DPC8-F1
#
_cell.length_a   1.000
_cell.length_b   1.000
_cell.length_c   1.000
_cell.angle_alpha   90.00
_cell.angle_beta   90.00
_cell.angle_gamma   90.00
#
_symmetry.space_group_name_H-M   'P 1'
#
loop_
_entity.id
_entity.type
_entity.pdbx_description
1 polymer ?
#
loop_
_entity_poly.entity_id
_entity_poly.type
_entity_poly.pdbx_seq_one_letter_code
_entity_poly.pdbx_strand_id
1 'polypeptide(L)'
;MGRSIKNPYFGREAAASEQVTDEWLKEAVRIVAEKIIDREIDDEEMADGSCSKQARFLCGDLGVYITQMNKPDLREELIAKVEQISNIVARDDYPSDEILVGRAGFLSGVLWVRLTIDSSLVSTTCIRKVLSAMIASGQRYSRQQKSPCPLMYEYHGTEYLGAAHGLAGILQMALGFRDLLSESEERDVRKSADWLISIQDDEGNFASSVKWIGR
;
A
#
# COMPACT_ATOMS: atom_id res chain seq x y z
N MET A 1 18.20 -31.23 4.90
CA MET A 1 17.98 -30.90 6.33
C MET A 1 16.76 -29.97 6.35
N GLY A 2 15.59 -30.49 6.74
CA GLY A 2 14.33 -29.76 6.62
C GLY A 2 14.20 -28.64 7.66
N ARG A 3 13.52 -27.55 7.30
CA ARG A 3 13.14 -26.50 8.27
C ARG A 3 11.88 -26.94 9.00
N SER A 4 11.83 -26.68 10.30
CA SER A 4 10.67 -26.99 11.15
C SER A 4 10.24 -25.72 11.87
N ILE A 5 8.95 -25.45 11.90
CA ILE A 5 8.37 -24.28 12.57
C ILE A 5 7.52 -24.77 13.74
N LYS A 6 7.82 -24.27 14.95
CA LYS A 6 6.96 -24.45 16.11
C LYS A 6 5.80 -23.46 16.01
N ASN A 7 4.57 -23.97 15.83
CA ASN A 7 3.38 -23.13 15.89
C ASN A 7 2.98 -22.91 17.36
N PRO A 8 3.09 -21.68 17.90
CA PRO A 8 2.82 -21.40 19.31
C PRO A 8 1.33 -21.49 19.68
N TYR A 9 0.43 -21.65 18.71
CA TYR A 9 -1.02 -21.69 18.92
C TYR A 9 -1.60 -23.11 19.02
N PHE A 10 -0.81 -24.15 18.77
CA PHE A 10 -1.21 -25.53 19.04
C PHE A 10 -0.68 -25.96 20.41
N GLY A 11 -1.58 -26.44 21.28
CA GLY A 11 -1.24 -26.90 22.63
C GLY A 11 -0.22 -28.04 22.61
N ARG A 12 0.51 -28.19 23.74
CA ARG A 12 1.68 -29.07 23.93
C ARG A 12 1.52 -30.54 23.50
N GLU A 13 0.31 -31.00 23.18
CA GLU A 13 -0.01 -32.39 22.83
C GLU A 13 -0.15 -32.63 21.31
N ALA A 14 -0.24 -31.59 20.48
CA ALA A 14 -0.12 -31.74 19.03
C ALA A 14 1.36 -31.67 18.64
N ALA A 15 1.83 -32.56 17.76
CA ALA A 15 3.22 -32.65 17.33
C ALA A 15 3.80 -31.26 16.99
N ALA A 16 4.64 -30.72 17.88
CA ALA A 16 5.00 -29.30 17.89
C ALA A 16 5.95 -28.88 16.76
N SER A 17 6.24 -29.75 15.80
CA SER A 17 7.07 -29.44 14.64
C SER A 17 6.73 -30.40 13.51
N GLU A 18 6.02 -29.91 12.51
CA GLU A 18 5.93 -30.60 11.22
C GLU A 18 7.12 -30.16 10.35
N GLN A 19 7.59 -31.08 9.51
CA GLN A 19 8.55 -30.73 8.47
C GLN A 19 7.84 -29.81 7.48
N VAL A 20 8.38 -28.62 7.27
CA VAL A 20 7.88 -27.70 6.26
C VAL A 20 8.29 -28.27 4.90
N THR A 21 7.40 -29.05 4.28
CA THR A 21 7.52 -29.51 2.90
C THR A 21 6.88 -28.51 1.95
N ASP A 22 7.18 -28.63 0.65
CA ASP A 22 6.53 -27.80 -0.37
C ASP A 22 5.02 -28.07 -0.43
N GLU A 23 4.59 -29.32 -0.24
CA GLU A 23 3.18 -29.70 -0.14
C GLU A 23 2.50 -29.06 1.07
N TRP A 24 3.15 -29.09 2.23
CA TRP A 24 2.64 -28.43 3.43
C TRP A 24 2.50 -26.92 3.24
N LEU A 25 3.50 -26.28 2.62
CA LEU A 25 3.46 -24.84 2.33
C LEU A 25 2.31 -24.50 1.37
N LYS A 26 2.13 -25.28 0.31
CA LYS A 26 1.03 -25.10 -0.64
C LYS A 26 -0.32 -25.22 0.05
N GLU A 27 -0.49 -26.24 0.90
CA GLU A 27 -1.75 -26.45 1.61
C GLU A 27 -2.01 -25.36 2.65
N ALA A 28 -1.00 -24.95 3.42
CA ALA A 28 -1.13 -23.85 4.37
C ALA A 28 -1.51 -22.53 3.68
N VAL A 29 -0.87 -22.22 2.55
CA VAL A 29 -1.21 -21.04 1.74
C VAL A 29 -2.63 -21.14 1.19
N ARG A 30 -3.04 -22.31 0.68
CA ARG A 30 -4.40 -22.55 0.20
C ARG A 30 -5.44 -22.29 1.28
N ILE A 31 -5.27 -22.87 2.46
CA ILE A 31 -6.21 -22.71 3.59
C ILE A 31 -6.33 -21.24 4.01
N VAL A 32 -5.21 -20.52 4.10
CA VAL A 32 -5.23 -19.09 4.47
C VAL A 32 -5.90 -18.26 3.38
N ALA A 33 -5.59 -18.53 2.10
CA ALA A 33 -6.21 -17.83 0.98
C ALA A 33 -7.73 -18.06 0.94
N GLU A 34 -8.20 -19.30 1.11
CA GLU A 34 -9.63 -19.63 1.17
C GLU A 34 -10.33 -18.90 2.31
N LYS A 35 -9.73 -18.86 3.51
CA LYS A 35 -10.29 -18.10 4.64
C LYS A 35 -10.44 -16.60 4.37
N ILE A 36 -9.53 -16.00 3.60
CA ILE A 36 -9.62 -14.58 3.22
C ILE A 36 -10.67 -14.39 2.12
N ILE A 37 -10.67 -15.28 1.12
CA ILE A 37 -11.57 -15.23 -0.03
C ILE A 37 -13.03 -15.49 0.38
N ASP A 38 -13.26 -16.33 1.38
CA ASP A 38 -14.58 -16.73 1.87
C ASP A 38 -15.00 -15.97 3.15
N ARG A 39 -14.20 -15.00 3.61
CA ARG A 39 -14.60 -14.11 4.70
C ARG A 39 -15.89 -13.39 4.31
N GLU A 40 -16.94 -13.58 5.10
CA GLU A 40 -18.14 -12.76 5.00
C GLU A 40 -17.80 -11.32 5.39
N ILE A 41 -18.22 -10.38 4.55
CA ILE A 41 -18.19 -8.95 4.82
C ILE A 41 -19.63 -8.60 5.16
N ASP A 42 -19.88 -8.16 6.39
CA ASP A 42 -21.24 -7.84 6.82
C ASP A 42 -21.73 -6.50 6.26
N ASP A 43 -23.05 -6.30 6.31
CA ASP A 43 -23.71 -5.10 5.78
C ASP A 43 -23.22 -3.82 6.47
N GLU A 44 -22.80 -3.89 7.75
CA GLU A 44 -22.27 -2.73 8.48
C GLU A 44 -20.89 -2.33 7.96
N GLU A 45 -20.02 -3.31 7.69
CA GLU A 45 -18.70 -3.08 7.10
C GLU A 45 -18.83 -2.55 5.66
N MET A 46 -19.80 -3.09 4.90
CA MET A 46 -20.13 -2.57 3.56
C MET A 46 -20.71 -1.16 3.59
N ALA A 47 -21.50 -0.81 4.61
CA ALA A 47 -22.12 0.51 4.76
C ALA A 47 -21.20 1.57 5.40
N ASP A 48 -20.20 1.19 6.22
CA ASP A 48 -19.30 2.14 6.90
C ASP A 48 -18.27 2.75 5.94
N GLY A 49 -18.71 3.65 5.05
CA GLY A 49 -17.83 4.44 4.19
C GLY A 49 -17.07 5.56 4.91
N SER A 50 -16.88 5.50 6.23
CA SER A 50 -16.28 6.60 7.02
C SER A 50 -14.91 6.27 7.62
N CYS A 51 -14.53 5.00 7.71
CA CYS A 51 -13.35 4.61 8.47
C CYS A 51 -12.08 4.56 7.62
N SER A 52 -11.07 5.36 7.98
CA SER A 52 -9.72 5.34 7.38
C SER A 52 -9.04 3.96 7.47
N LYS A 53 -9.57 3.02 8.27
CA LYS A 53 -9.08 1.64 8.35
C LYS A 53 -9.44 0.83 7.10
N GLN A 54 -10.61 1.08 6.50
CA GLN A 54 -11.06 0.35 5.31
C GLN A 54 -10.17 0.64 4.10
N ALA A 55 -9.55 1.81 4.05
CA ALA A 55 -8.71 2.25 2.93
C ALA A 55 -7.35 1.55 2.80
N ARG A 56 -6.96 0.72 3.77
CA ARG A 56 -5.60 0.21 3.89
C ARG A 56 -5.49 -1.13 3.19
N PHE A 57 -4.64 -1.21 2.17
CA PHE A 57 -4.45 -2.46 1.43
C PHE A 57 -3.77 -3.54 2.29
N LEU A 58 -2.61 -3.24 2.87
CA LEU A 58 -1.84 -4.22 3.65
C LEU A 58 -2.31 -4.39 5.10
N CYS A 59 -3.04 -3.40 5.64
CA CYS A 59 -3.35 -3.30 7.07
C CYS A 59 -4.83 -3.01 7.35
N GLY A 60 -5.73 -3.36 6.42
CA GLY A 60 -7.16 -3.13 6.56
C GLY A 60 -7.98 -3.85 5.50
N ASP A 61 -9.25 -3.45 5.37
CA ASP A 61 -10.25 -4.24 4.64
C ASP A 61 -10.09 -4.18 3.12
N LEU A 62 -9.47 -3.12 2.57
CA LEU A 62 -9.19 -3.03 1.15
C LEU A 62 -8.40 -4.24 0.62
N GLY A 63 -7.48 -4.80 1.42
CA GLY A 63 -6.75 -6.01 1.04
C GLY A 63 -7.66 -7.23 0.85
N VAL A 64 -8.68 -7.36 1.71
CA VAL A 64 -9.69 -8.42 1.61
C VAL A 64 -10.58 -8.19 0.40
N TYR A 65 -11.09 -6.97 0.21
CA TYR A 65 -11.92 -6.62 -0.94
C TYR A 65 -11.21 -6.94 -2.25
N ILE A 66 -9.96 -6.50 -2.39
CA ILE A 66 -9.16 -6.76 -3.59
C ILE A 66 -8.88 -8.25 -3.80
N THR A 67 -8.60 -8.99 -2.73
CA THR A 67 -8.39 -10.44 -2.83
C THR A 67 -9.66 -11.16 -3.28
N GLN A 68 -10.82 -10.73 -2.78
CA GLN A 68 -12.12 -11.32 -3.13
C GLN A 68 -12.56 -11.00 -4.57
N MET A 69 -12.00 -9.98 -5.22
CA MET A 69 -12.24 -9.72 -6.66
C MET A 69 -11.80 -10.86 -7.58
N ASN A 70 -11.07 -11.87 -7.07
CA ASN A 70 -10.85 -13.12 -7.79
C ASN A 70 -12.16 -13.86 -8.09
N LYS A 71 -13.23 -13.65 -7.31
CA LYS A 71 -14.58 -14.13 -7.58
C LYS A 71 -15.31 -13.15 -8.51
N PRO A 72 -15.58 -13.51 -9.79
CA PRO A 72 -16.19 -12.59 -10.75
C PRO A 72 -17.51 -12.00 -10.29
N ASP A 73 -18.33 -12.81 -9.62
CA ASP A 73 -19.68 -12.43 -9.16
C ASP A 73 -19.66 -11.32 -8.09
N LEU A 74 -18.54 -11.14 -7.37
CA LEU A 74 -18.40 -10.09 -6.34
C LEU A 74 -17.79 -8.79 -6.89
N ARG A 75 -17.27 -8.79 -8.13
CA ARG A 75 -16.46 -7.67 -8.63
C ARG A 75 -17.22 -6.36 -8.69
N GLU A 76 -18.45 -6.37 -9.19
CA GLU A 76 -19.25 -5.15 -9.36
C GLU A 76 -19.44 -4.41 -8.02
N GLU A 77 -19.82 -5.14 -6.99
CA GLU A 77 -20.02 -4.61 -5.64
C GLU A 77 -18.69 -4.12 -5.02
N LEU A 78 -17.63 -4.92 -5.12
CA LEU A 78 -16.33 -4.58 -4.56
C LEU A 78 -15.68 -3.38 -5.26
N ILE A 79 -15.90 -3.21 -6.57
CA ILE A 79 -15.45 -2.01 -7.30
C ILE A 79 -16.17 -0.77 -6.78
N ALA A 80 -17.49 -0.84 -6.62
CA ALA A 80 -18.26 0.28 -6.05
C ALA A 80 -17.72 0.68 -4.67
N LYS A 81 -17.35 -0.30 -3.83
CA LYS A 81 -16.71 -0.05 -2.53
C LYS A 81 -15.32 0.58 -2.67
N VAL A 82 -14.47 0.10 -3.59
CA VAL A 82 -13.16 0.72 -3.87
C VAL A 82 -13.32 2.18 -4.33
N GLU A 83 -14.31 2.47 -5.17
CA GLU A 83 -14.60 3.84 -5.60
C GLU A 83 -15.09 4.73 -4.45
N GLN A 84 -15.91 4.21 -3.53
CA GLN A 84 -16.31 4.93 -2.32
C GLN A 84 -15.10 5.23 -1.42
N ILE A 85 -14.25 4.22 -1.17
CA ILE A 85 -13.02 4.37 -0.39
C ILE A 85 -12.11 5.44 -1.00
N SER A 86 -12.00 5.48 -2.33
CA SER A 86 -11.18 6.49 -3.02
C SER A 86 -11.62 7.93 -2.72
N ASN A 87 -12.91 8.16 -2.42
CA ASN A 87 -13.40 9.49 -1.99
C ASN A 87 -12.87 9.88 -0.63
N ILE A 88 -12.72 8.92 0.29
CA ILE A 88 -12.18 9.15 1.65
C ILE A 88 -10.68 9.42 1.56
N VAL A 89 -9.96 8.57 0.82
CA VAL A 89 -8.49 8.64 0.69
C VAL A 89 -8.05 9.91 -0.03
N ALA A 90 -8.86 10.42 -0.96
CA ALA A 90 -8.56 11.64 -1.70
C ALA A 90 -8.83 12.94 -0.93
N ARG A 91 -9.41 12.89 0.28
CA ARG A 91 -9.63 14.10 1.08
C ARG A 91 -8.31 14.73 1.47
N ASP A 92 -8.23 16.05 1.50
CA ASP A 92 -7.03 16.78 1.93
C ASP A 92 -6.60 16.45 3.36
N ASP A 93 -7.55 16.13 4.24
CA ASP A 93 -7.33 15.81 5.67
C ASP A 93 -7.02 14.31 5.92
N TYR A 94 -6.84 13.50 4.88
CA TYR A 94 -6.47 12.10 5.05
C TYR A 94 -5.06 11.98 5.67
N PRO A 95 -4.86 11.13 6.70
CA PRO A 95 -3.78 11.29 7.67
C PRO A 95 -2.41 10.75 7.22
N SER A 96 -2.32 10.04 6.10
CA SER A 96 -1.08 9.40 5.66
C SER A 96 -1.02 9.21 4.16
N ASP A 97 0.20 9.29 3.61
CA ASP A 97 0.52 8.99 2.22
C ASP A 97 1.30 7.68 2.05
N GLU A 98 1.81 7.05 3.11
CA GLU A 98 2.69 5.88 3.02
C GLU A 98 1.99 4.55 2.67
N ILE A 99 2.77 3.46 2.56
CA ILE A 99 2.30 2.19 1.98
C ILE A 99 1.39 1.41 2.92
N LEU A 100 1.63 1.42 4.24
CA LEU A 100 0.88 0.54 5.13
C LEU A 100 -0.52 1.05 5.45
N VAL A 101 -0.67 2.38 5.60
CA VAL A 101 -1.93 3.00 6.02
C VAL A 101 -2.38 4.18 5.15
N GLY A 102 -1.54 4.63 4.23
CA GLY A 102 -1.73 5.86 3.46
C GLY A 102 -2.28 5.70 2.04
N ARG A 103 -2.27 6.81 1.30
CA ARG A 103 -2.72 6.88 -0.11
C ARG A 103 -1.91 5.95 -1.03
N ALA A 104 -0.59 5.82 -0.82
CA ALA A 104 0.24 4.89 -1.58
C ALA A 104 -0.20 3.44 -1.34
N GLY A 105 -0.62 3.09 -0.13
CA GLY A 105 -1.20 1.78 0.19
C GLY A 105 -2.45 1.47 -0.64
N PHE A 106 -3.41 2.42 -0.71
CA PHE A 106 -4.59 2.28 -1.57
C PHE A 106 -4.20 2.06 -3.04
N LEU A 107 -3.29 2.90 -3.55
CA LEU A 107 -2.81 2.83 -4.93
C LEU A 107 -2.09 1.50 -5.22
N SER A 108 -1.38 0.93 -4.25
CA SER A 108 -0.72 -0.38 -4.40
C SER A 108 -1.72 -1.51 -4.63
N GLY A 109 -2.85 -1.49 -3.91
CA GLY A 109 -3.92 -2.46 -4.12
C GLY A 109 -4.55 -2.31 -5.49
N VAL A 110 -4.89 -1.08 -5.89
CA VAL A 110 -5.46 -0.83 -7.23
C VAL A 110 -4.50 -1.21 -8.35
N LEU A 111 -3.20 -0.97 -8.17
CA LEU A 111 -2.18 -1.40 -9.12
C LEU A 111 -2.15 -2.94 -9.25
N TRP A 112 -2.26 -3.66 -8.13
CA TRP A 112 -2.33 -5.11 -8.14
C TRP A 112 -3.53 -5.60 -8.95
N VAL A 113 -4.72 -5.01 -8.77
CA VAL A 113 -5.91 -5.35 -9.58
C VAL A 113 -5.64 -5.14 -11.06
N ARG A 114 -5.05 -4.00 -11.44
CA ARG A 114 -4.75 -3.70 -12.86
C ARG A 114 -3.77 -4.68 -13.49
N LEU A 115 -2.79 -5.15 -12.71
CA LEU A 115 -1.73 -6.04 -13.18
C LEU A 115 -2.14 -7.51 -13.22
N THR A 116 -3.10 -7.92 -12.38
CA THR A 116 -3.37 -9.35 -12.14
C THR A 116 -4.78 -9.80 -12.53
N ILE A 117 -5.78 -8.92 -12.43
CA ILE A 117 -7.17 -9.25 -12.72
C ILE A 117 -7.58 -8.62 -14.05
N ASP A 118 -7.68 -7.30 -14.08
CA ASP A 118 -8.09 -6.54 -15.27
C ASP A 118 -7.69 -5.07 -15.13
N SER A 119 -6.93 -4.58 -16.11
CA SER A 119 -6.43 -3.21 -16.16
C SER A 119 -7.50 -2.11 -16.22
N SER A 120 -8.73 -2.46 -16.58
CA SER A 120 -9.89 -1.57 -16.75
C SER A 120 -10.89 -1.64 -15.60
N LEU A 121 -10.70 -2.57 -14.65
CA LEU A 121 -11.68 -2.86 -13.59
C LEU A 121 -11.91 -1.68 -12.65
N VAL A 122 -10.84 -0.96 -12.31
CA VAL A 122 -10.91 0.26 -11.50
C VAL A 122 -10.77 1.46 -12.42
N SER A 123 -11.70 2.41 -12.32
CA SER A 123 -11.74 3.56 -13.22
C SER A 123 -10.49 4.43 -13.11
N THR A 124 -10.00 4.94 -14.25
CA THR A 124 -8.88 5.91 -14.28
C THR A 124 -9.19 7.16 -13.45
N THR A 125 -10.46 7.57 -13.39
CA THR A 125 -10.92 8.68 -12.55
C THR A 125 -10.70 8.41 -11.07
N CYS A 126 -11.02 7.21 -10.58
CA CYS A 126 -10.76 6.77 -9.22
C CYS A 126 -9.25 6.87 -8.89
N ILE A 127 -8.40 6.32 -9.76
CA ILE A 127 -6.95 6.30 -9.58
C ILE A 127 -6.37 7.71 -9.56
N ARG A 128 -6.67 8.51 -10.58
CA ARG A 128 -6.13 9.87 -10.74
C ARG A 128 -6.49 10.75 -9.56
N LYS A 129 -7.71 10.63 -9.03
CA LYS A 129 -8.17 11.39 -7.88
C LYS A 129 -7.30 11.16 -6.64
N VAL A 130 -6.96 9.90 -6.33
CA VAL A 130 -6.09 9.57 -5.18
C VAL A 130 -4.63 9.94 -5.46
N LEU A 131 -4.15 9.69 -6.68
CA LEU A 131 -2.80 10.03 -7.10
C LEU A 131 -2.53 11.54 -6.98
N SER A 132 -3.41 12.37 -7.54
CA SER A 132 -3.28 13.82 -7.45
C SER A 132 -3.35 14.34 -6.01
N ALA A 133 -4.19 13.74 -5.16
CA ALA A 133 -4.23 14.09 -3.73
C ALA A 133 -2.90 13.78 -3.02
N MET A 134 -2.30 12.62 -3.31
CA MET A 134 -1.00 12.22 -2.78
C MET A 134 0.12 13.18 -3.22
N ILE A 135 0.18 13.51 -4.52
CA ILE A 135 1.18 14.46 -5.04
C ILE A 135 1.00 15.85 -4.44
N ALA A 136 -0.24 16.36 -4.39
CA ALA A 136 -0.54 17.67 -3.81
C ALA A 136 -0.17 17.76 -2.32
N SER A 137 -0.43 16.68 -1.57
CA SER A 137 -0.01 16.53 -0.16
C SER A 137 1.51 16.67 -0.03
N GLY A 138 2.28 15.90 -0.82
CA GLY A 138 3.75 15.93 -0.77
C GLY A 138 4.37 17.26 -1.17
N GLN A 139 3.83 17.91 -2.20
CA GLN A 139 4.29 19.25 -2.62
C GLN A 139 4.01 20.30 -1.55
N ARG A 140 2.87 20.21 -0.86
CA ARG A 140 2.48 21.14 0.21
C ARG A 140 3.36 20.96 1.43
N TYR A 141 3.58 19.72 1.87
CA TYR A 141 4.47 19.42 2.99
C TYR A 141 5.91 19.86 2.70
N SER A 142 6.45 19.50 1.53
CA SER A 142 7.78 19.94 1.10
C SER A 142 7.95 21.46 1.15
N ARG A 143 6.98 22.23 0.62
CA ARG A 143 6.99 23.70 0.67
C ARG A 143 6.94 24.25 2.10
N GLN A 144 6.12 23.65 2.97
CA GLN A 144 5.99 24.08 4.37
C GLN A 144 7.28 23.83 5.17
N GLN A 145 7.90 22.66 4.99
CA GLN A 145 9.15 22.30 5.67
C GLN A 145 10.40 22.84 4.98
N LYS A 146 10.26 23.52 3.83
CA LYS A 146 11.37 23.97 2.98
C LYS A 146 12.31 22.81 2.63
N SER A 147 11.72 21.65 2.33
CA SER A 147 12.47 20.44 1.99
C SER A 147 13.25 20.65 0.69
N PRO A 148 14.49 20.13 0.58
CA PRO A 148 15.22 20.09 -0.69
C PRO A 148 14.59 19.12 -1.72
N CYS A 149 13.73 18.22 -1.26
CA CYS A 149 13.01 17.25 -2.09
C CYS A 149 11.65 17.81 -2.51
N PRO A 150 11.29 17.88 -3.80
CA PRO A 150 10.02 18.47 -4.25
C PRO A 150 8.77 17.81 -3.68
N LEU A 151 8.82 16.49 -3.47
CA LEU A 151 7.79 15.72 -2.76
C LEU A 151 8.41 15.19 -1.47
N MET A 152 7.85 15.60 -0.33
CA MET A 152 8.27 15.09 0.97
C MET A 152 7.05 14.81 1.83
N TYR A 153 7.18 13.84 2.74
CA TYR A 153 6.09 13.32 3.54
C TYR A 153 6.59 12.99 4.94
N GLU A 154 5.68 13.03 5.92
CA GLU A 154 5.95 12.49 7.24
C GLU A 154 4.94 11.42 7.62
N TYR A 155 5.35 10.56 8.54
CA TYR A 155 4.46 9.69 9.29
C TYR A 155 4.85 9.73 10.75
N HIS A 156 3.90 10.03 11.63
CA HIS A 156 4.13 10.25 13.07
C HIS A 156 5.32 11.19 13.37
N GLY A 157 5.37 12.33 12.67
CA GLY A 157 6.43 13.34 12.85
C GLY A 157 7.81 12.90 12.39
N THR A 158 7.92 11.85 11.58
CA THR A 158 9.19 11.38 11.00
C THR A 158 9.11 11.35 9.48
N GLU A 159 10.06 12.02 8.82
CA GLU A 159 10.29 11.94 7.38
C GLU A 159 11.03 10.64 7.04
N TYR A 160 10.29 9.53 6.98
CA TYR A 160 10.85 8.23 6.59
C TYR A 160 11.25 8.22 5.11
N LEU A 161 12.31 7.48 4.78
CA LEU A 161 12.82 7.38 3.41
C LEU A 161 12.55 6.01 2.76
N GLY A 162 12.41 4.96 3.57
CA GLY A 162 12.24 3.59 3.09
C GLY A 162 10.87 3.26 2.50
N ALA A 163 10.68 1.99 2.13
CA ALA A 163 9.49 1.55 1.39
C ALA A 163 8.20 1.53 2.23
N ALA A 164 8.24 1.10 3.49
CA ALA A 164 7.03 0.90 4.27
C ALA A 164 6.34 2.22 4.65
N HIS A 165 7.08 3.13 5.27
CA HIS A 165 6.53 4.36 5.84
C HIS A 165 7.00 5.64 5.15
N GLY A 166 7.79 5.52 4.08
CA GLY A 166 8.62 6.61 3.60
C GLY A 166 8.55 6.89 2.11
N LEU A 167 9.39 7.83 1.72
CA LEU A 167 9.43 8.41 0.38
C LEU A 167 9.58 7.35 -0.72
N ALA A 168 10.44 6.34 -0.55
CA ALA A 168 10.67 5.32 -1.58
C ALA A 168 9.38 4.58 -1.99
N GLY A 169 8.57 4.17 -1.02
CA GLY A 169 7.31 3.47 -1.30
C GLY A 169 6.30 4.37 -2.01
N ILE A 170 6.22 5.62 -1.59
CA ILE A 170 5.32 6.63 -2.18
C ILE A 170 5.71 6.91 -3.63
N LEU A 171 7.01 7.14 -3.89
CA LEU A 171 7.52 7.36 -5.25
C LEU A 171 7.32 6.14 -6.14
N GLN A 172 7.54 4.93 -5.62
CA GLN A 172 7.28 3.68 -6.35
C GLN A 172 5.82 3.62 -6.84
N MET A 173 4.86 4.02 -6.00
CA MET A 173 3.45 4.05 -6.39
C MET A 173 3.16 5.15 -7.41
N ALA A 174 3.71 6.35 -7.24
CA ALA A 174 3.56 7.41 -8.26
C ALA A 174 4.09 6.97 -9.63
N LEU A 175 5.25 6.30 -9.67
CA LEU A 175 5.84 5.76 -10.90
C LEU A 175 5.02 4.61 -11.50
N GLY A 176 4.35 3.80 -10.68
CA GLY A 176 3.42 2.76 -11.13
C GLY A 176 2.22 3.28 -11.91
N PHE A 177 1.89 4.57 -11.75
CA PHE A 177 0.81 5.26 -12.47
C PHE A 177 1.34 6.44 -13.31
N ARG A 178 2.57 6.34 -13.81
CA ARG A 178 3.23 7.43 -14.57
C ARG A 178 2.41 7.95 -15.75
N ASP A 179 1.59 7.09 -16.37
CA ASP A 179 0.70 7.42 -17.49
C ASP A 179 -0.41 8.41 -17.10
N LEU A 180 -0.68 8.56 -15.80
CA LEU A 180 -1.72 9.41 -15.25
C LEU A 180 -1.18 10.70 -14.63
N LEU A 181 0.14 10.89 -14.61
CA LEU A 181 0.77 12.11 -14.11
C LEU A 181 0.77 13.19 -15.20
N SER A 182 0.55 14.44 -14.80
CA SER A 182 0.91 15.59 -15.63
C SER A 182 2.42 15.73 -15.77
N GLU A 183 2.88 16.47 -16.79
CA GLU A 183 4.32 16.74 -16.98
C GLU A 183 4.98 17.38 -15.75
N SER A 184 4.26 18.27 -15.04
CA SER A 184 4.75 18.87 -13.80
C SER A 184 4.87 17.88 -12.66
N GLU A 185 3.87 17.01 -12.48
CA GLU A 185 3.89 16.00 -11.42
C GLU A 185 4.96 14.95 -11.72
N GLU A 186 5.10 14.49 -12.97
CA GLU A 186 6.17 13.57 -13.36
C GLU A 186 7.56 14.15 -13.08
N ARG A 187 7.76 15.45 -13.39
CA ARG A 187 9.02 16.13 -13.09
C ARG A 187 9.30 16.20 -11.59
N ASP A 188 8.29 16.44 -10.76
CA ASP A 188 8.46 16.49 -9.30
C ASP A 188 8.76 15.11 -8.73
N VAL A 189 8.08 14.06 -9.21
CA VAL A 189 8.37 12.66 -8.86
C VAL A 189 9.81 12.31 -9.23
N ARG A 190 10.24 12.64 -10.45
CA ARG A 190 11.60 12.39 -10.93
C ARG A 190 12.65 13.08 -10.07
N LYS A 191 12.50 14.38 -9.83
CA LYS A 191 13.44 15.15 -9.00
C LYS A 191 13.48 14.66 -7.55
N SER A 192 12.36 14.14 -7.04
CA SER A 192 12.30 13.55 -5.69
C SER A 192 13.03 12.21 -5.64
N ALA A 193 12.93 11.41 -6.70
CA ALA A 193 13.73 10.18 -6.85
C ALA A 193 15.22 10.49 -7.00
N ASP A 194 15.59 11.49 -7.80
CA ASP A 194 16.97 11.95 -7.95
C ASP A 194 17.55 12.40 -6.60
N TRP A 195 16.76 13.16 -5.82
CA TRP A 195 17.14 13.56 -4.47
C TRP A 195 17.32 12.34 -3.54
N LEU A 196 16.39 11.39 -3.56
CA LEU A 196 16.50 10.17 -2.75
C LEU A 196 17.76 9.37 -3.11
N ILE A 197 18.09 9.24 -4.40
CA ILE A 197 19.32 8.58 -4.86
C ILE A 197 20.57 9.36 -4.39
N SER A 198 20.51 10.69 -4.40
CA SER A 198 21.65 11.53 -4.01
C SER A 198 22.06 11.41 -2.53
N ILE A 199 21.19 10.86 -1.68
CA ILE A 199 21.44 10.67 -0.25
C ILE A 199 21.84 9.23 0.11
N GLN A 200 22.09 8.38 -0.88
CA GLN A 200 22.67 7.05 -0.69
C GLN A 200 24.06 7.18 -0.08
N ASP A 201 24.39 6.34 0.90
CA ASP A 201 25.72 6.31 1.50
C ASP A 201 26.76 5.60 0.61
N ASP A 202 28.01 5.62 1.05
CA ASP A 202 29.14 5.01 0.34
C ASP A 202 29.11 3.47 0.33
N GLU A 203 28.34 2.85 1.21
CA GLU A 203 28.05 1.42 1.21
C GLU A 203 26.87 1.05 0.29
N GLY A 204 26.19 2.04 -0.30
CA GLY A 204 25.03 1.85 -1.16
C GLY A 204 23.71 1.69 -0.39
N ASN A 205 23.69 1.93 0.90
CA ASN A 205 22.48 1.90 1.73
C ASN A 205 21.81 3.28 1.80
N PHE A 206 20.56 3.30 2.27
CA PHE A 206 19.78 4.51 2.48
C PHE A 206 19.43 4.64 3.96
N ALA A 207 19.56 5.85 4.49
CA ALA A 207 19.11 6.17 5.84
C ALA A 207 17.61 5.84 6.01
N SER A 208 17.21 5.42 7.21
CA SER A 208 15.80 5.08 7.49
C SER A 208 14.85 6.29 7.43
N SER A 209 15.37 7.47 7.75
CA SER A 209 14.66 8.75 7.76
C SER A 209 15.64 9.91 7.58
N VAL A 210 15.15 11.10 7.21
CA VAL A 210 15.97 12.30 6.96
C VAL A 210 16.94 12.62 8.11
N LYS A 211 16.53 12.46 9.38
CA LYS A 211 17.39 12.71 10.56
C LYS A 211 18.65 11.82 10.65
N TRP A 212 18.71 10.74 9.88
CA TRP A 212 19.82 9.78 9.88
C TRP A 212 20.70 9.88 8.62
N ILE A 213 20.47 10.84 7.73
CA ILE A 213 21.31 11.05 6.55
C ILE A 213 22.73 11.44 7.00
N GLY A 214 23.75 10.75 6.47
CA GLY A 214 25.16 11.03 6.70
C GLY A 214 25.67 10.68 8.11
N ARG A 215 24.97 9.81 8.84
CA ARG A 215 25.34 9.34 10.19
C ARG A 215 25.85 7.91 10.17
#